data_AF-A0A966BEB1-F1
#
_entry.id   AF-A0A966BEB1-F1
#
_cell.length_a   1.000
_cell.length_b   1.000
_cell.length_c   1.000
_cell.angle_alpha   90.00
_cell.angle_beta   90.00
_cell.angle_gamma   90.00
#
_symmetry.space_group_name_H-M   'P 1'
#
loop_
_entity.id
_entity.type
_entity.pdbx_description
1 polymer ?
#
loop_
_entity_poly.entity_id
_entity_poly.type
_entity_poly.pdbx_seq_one_letter_code
_entity_poly.pdbx_strand_id
1 'polypeptide(L)'
;RRVASAVNDTTREIGSALGIALLGTLVTISYQSGIGDAAVGLPPELANIAADSIGGAARVASLLDPAAAAPLLEAANAAFLDGISIAFGTAAALGLIMAGVISRFYPSDAT
;
A
#
# COMPACT_ATOMS: atom_id res chain seq x y z
N ARG A 1 1.26 -37.92 0.70
CA ARG A 1 1.66 -36.88 1.68
C ARG A 1 2.53 -35.77 1.08
N ARG A 2 3.61 -36.06 0.33
CA ARG A 2 4.48 -35.01 -0.26
C ARG A 2 3.78 -34.07 -1.26
N VAL A 3 2.91 -34.60 -2.11
CA VAL A 3 2.16 -33.81 -3.10
C VAL A 3 1.18 -32.83 -2.45
N ALA A 4 0.49 -33.24 -1.37
CA ALA A 4 -0.44 -32.37 -0.65
C ALA A 4 0.25 -31.20 0.08
N SER A 5 1.43 -31.44 0.66
CA SER A 5 2.25 -30.38 1.26
C SER A 5 2.74 -29.39 0.19
N ALA A 6 3.29 -29.91 -0.91
CA ALA A 6 3.80 -29.07 -2.00
C ALA A 6 2.73 -28.11 -2.54
N VAL A 7 1.50 -28.59 -2.74
CA VAL A 7 0.38 -27.74 -3.20
C VAL A 7 0.01 -26.67 -2.15
N ASN A 8 0.00 -27.01 -0.87
CA ASN A 8 -0.25 -26.02 0.19
C ASN A 8 0.86 -24.95 0.24
N ASP A 9 2.11 -25.35 0.08
CA ASP A 9 3.25 -24.43 0.12
C ASP A 9 3.20 -23.47 -1.06
N THR A 10 2.99 -23.98 -2.28
CA THR A 10 2.78 -23.15 -3.48
C THR A 10 1.58 -22.21 -3.33
N THR A 11 0.47 -22.68 -2.74
CA THR A 11 -0.71 -21.83 -2.50
C THR A 11 -0.39 -20.68 -1.54
N ARG A 12 0.39 -20.93 -0.50
CA ARG A 12 0.83 -19.90 0.46
C ARG A 12 1.80 -18.91 -0.15
N GLU A 13 2.75 -19.38 -0.96
CA GLU A 13 3.72 -18.53 -1.66
C GLU A 13 3.04 -17.64 -2.71
N ILE A 14 2.13 -18.19 -3.52
CA ILE A 14 1.37 -17.40 -4.49
C ILE A 14 0.44 -16.42 -3.77
N GLY A 15 -0.24 -16.87 -2.71
CA GLY A 15 -1.13 -16.03 -1.92
C GLY A 15 -0.39 -14.85 -1.28
N SER A 16 0.81 -15.06 -0.75
CA SER A 16 1.61 -13.99 -0.16
C SER A 16 2.14 -13.02 -1.23
N ALA A 17 2.63 -13.52 -2.36
CA ALA A 17 3.10 -12.68 -3.46
C ALA A 17 1.98 -11.79 -4.02
N LEU A 18 0.79 -12.35 -4.25
CA LEU A 18 -0.38 -11.60 -4.70
C LEU A 18 -0.83 -10.57 -3.66
N GLY A 19 -0.86 -10.94 -2.38
CA GLY A 19 -1.20 -10.02 -1.30
C GLY A 19 -0.26 -8.82 -1.25
N ILE A 20 1.06 -9.06 -1.31
CA ILE A 20 2.08 -8.00 -1.33
C ILE A 20 1.88 -7.09 -2.55
N ALA A 21 1.67 -7.66 -3.74
CA ALA A 21 1.49 -6.89 -4.96
C ALA A 21 0.23 -6.02 -4.94
N LEU A 22 -0.90 -6.57 -4.50
CA LEU A 22 -2.17 -5.85 -4.42
C LEU A 22 -2.12 -4.72 -3.38
N LEU A 23 -1.62 -5.01 -2.18
CA LEU A 23 -1.51 -4.00 -1.13
C LEU A 23 -0.51 -2.90 -1.50
N GLY A 24 0.64 -3.26 -2.09
CA GLY A 24 1.60 -2.30 -2.60
C GLY A 24 1.00 -1.39 -3.68
N THR A 25 0.21 -1.95 -4.60
CA THR A 25 -0.50 -1.19 -5.63
C THR A 25 -1.48 -0.18 -5.02
N LEU A 26 -2.22 -0.57 -3.98
CA LEU A 26 -3.12 0.34 -3.27
C LEU A 26 -2.38 1.50 -2.61
N VAL A 27 -1.24 1.23 -1.97
CA VAL A 27 -0.38 2.28 -1.39
C VAL A 27 0.09 3.23 -2.49
N THR A 28 0.59 2.71 -3.61
CA THR A 28 1.11 3.52 -4.72
C THR A 28 0.02 4.43 -5.33
N ILE A 29 -1.16 3.88 -5.63
CA ILE A 29 -2.25 4.66 -6.24
C ILE A 29 -2.75 5.73 -5.28
N SER A 30 -2.91 5.39 -4.00
CA SER A 30 -3.36 6.34 -2.98
C SER A 30 -2.32 7.45 -2.76
N TYR A 31 -1.04 7.09 -2.74
CA TYR A 31 0.06 8.05 -2.63
C TYR A 31 0.09 9.03 -3.80
N GLN A 32 0.04 8.53 -5.04
CA GLN A 32 0.03 9.35 -6.26
C GLN A 32 -1.17 10.30 -6.28
N SER A 33 -2.34 9.84 -5.83
CA SER A 33 -3.53 10.69 -5.69
C SER A 33 -3.37 11.74 -4.59
N GLY A 34 -2.75 11.40 -3.46
CA GLY A 34 -2.65 12.27 -2.29
C GLY A 34 -1.57 13.35 -2.40
N ILE A 35 -0.46 13.07 -3.10
CA ILE A 35 0.62 14.06 -3.27
C ILE A 35 0.37 15.05 -4.42
N GLY A 36 -0.60 14.74 -5.30
CA GLY A 36 -0.86 15.50 -6.54
C GLY A 36 -0.90 17.01 -6.33
N ASP A 37 -1.66 17.49 -5.35
CA ASP A 37 -1.82 18.92 -5.07
C ASP A 37 -0.51 19.61 -4.63
N ALA A 38 0.31 18.91 -3.83
CA ALA A 38 1.61 19.41 -3.38
C ALA A 38 2.66 19.40 -4.50
N ALA A 39 2.49 18.55 -5.51
CA ALA A 39 3.38 18.44 -6.66
C ALA A 39 3.10 19.50 -7.75
N VAL A 40 1.91 20.13 -7.78
CA VAL A 40 1.53 21.13 -8.81
C VAL A 40 2.46 22.34 -8.84
N GLY A 41 3.02 22.74 -7.69
CA GLY A 41 3.94 23.89 -7.60
C GLY A 41 5.36 23.61 -8.08
N LEU A 42 5.68 22.36 -8.44
CA LEU A 42 7.02 21.95 -8.84
C LEU A 42 7.21 21.97 -10.36
N PRO A 43 8.45 22.16 -10.85
CA PRO A 43 8.80 21.84 -12.23
C PRO A 43 8.37 20.40 -12.59
N PRO A 44 7.91 20.13 -13.82
CA PRO A 44 7.32 18.84 -14.20
C PRO A 44 8.20 17.62 -13.88
N GLU A 45 9.52 17.72 -14.07
CA GLU A 45 10.45 16.63 -13.78
C GLU A 45 10.53 16.33 -12.27
N LEU A 46 10.53 17.37 -11.44
CA LEU A 46 10.54 17.23 -9.98
C LEU A 46 9.18 16.75 -9.46
N ALA A 47 8.08 17.21 -10.05
CA ALA A 47 6.74 16.74 -9.75
C ALA A 47 6.60 15.24 -10.00
N ASN A 48 7.07 14.76 -11.16
CA ASN A 48 7.06 13.33 -11.49
C ASN A 48 7.90 12.50 -10.52
N ILE A 49 9.09 12.98 -10.16
CA ILE A 49 9.95 12.30 -9.18
C ILE A 49 9.28 12.25 -7.80
N ALA A 50 8.64 13.35 -7.37
CA ALA A 50 7.93 13.40 -6.10
C ALA A 50 6.72 12.45 -6.10
N ALA A 51 5.95 12.41 -7.19
CA ALA A 51 4.78 11.55 -7.31
C ALA A 51 5.12 10.04 -7.40
N ASP A 52 6.32 9.68 -7.86
CA ASP A 52 6.71 8.28 -8.02
C ASP A 52 6.85 7.53 -6.68
N SER A 53 7.36 8.21 -5.63
CA SER A 53 7.47 7.63 -4.29
C SER A 53 7.77 8.66 -3.20
N ILE A 54 7.48 8.31 -1.95
CA ILE A 54 7.87 9.11 -0.77
C ILE A 54 9.38 9.37 -0.70
N GLY A 55 10.20 8.42 -1.15
CA GLY A 55 11.66 8.61 -1.26
C GLY A 55 12.04 9.61 -2.36
N GLY A 56 11.32 9.58 -3.49
CA GLY A 56 11.43 10.57 -4.55
C GLY A 56 11.06 11.98 -4.06
N ALA A 57 9.96 12.12 -3.33
CA ALA A 57 9.57 13.39 -2.71
C ALA A 57 10.61 13.91 -1.71
N ALA A 58 11.18 13.02 -0.88
CA ALA A 58 12.27 13.40 0.03
C ALA A 58 13.52 13.87 -0.70
N ARG A 59 13.88 13.21 -1.81
CA ARG A 59 14.98 13.65 -2.68
C ARG A 59 14.70 15.03 -3.29
N VAL A 60 13.49 15.27 -3.78
CA VAL A 60 13.11 16.59 -4.33
C VAL A 60 13.15 17.66 -3.23
N ALA A 61 12.61 17.38 -2.05
CA ALA A 61 12.63 18.30 -0.92
C ALA A 61 14.06 18.72 -0.53
N SER A 62 15.05 17.83 -0.66
CA SER A 62 16.46 18.16 -0.39
C SER A 62 17.08 19.16 -1.37
N LEU A 63 16.43 19.42 -2.51
CA LEU A 63 16.85 20.37 -3.53
C LEU A 63 16.12 21.72 -3.43
N LEU A 64 15.13 21.83 -2.54
CA LEU A 64 14.29 23.03 -2.39
C LEU A 64 14.71 23.86 -1.18
N ASP A 65 14.33 25.13 -1.18
CA ASP A 65 14.42 25.96 0.01
C ASP A 65 13.52 25.41 1.14
N PRO A 66 13.89 25.60 2.42
CA PRO A 66 13.16 25.03 3.56
C PRO A 66 11.66 25.36 3.58
N ALA A 67 11.27 26.54 3.09
CA ALA A 67 9.88 26.99 3.01
C ALA A 67 9.03 26.16 2.04
N ALA A 68 9.63 25.58 1.00
CA ALA A 68 8.97 24.71 0.03
C ALA A 68 9.18 23.22 0.33
N ALA A 69 10.30 22.87 0.95
CA ALA A 69 10.63 21.49 1.34
C ALA A 69 9.68 20.93 2.42
N ALA A 70 9.40 21.72 3.47
CA ALA A 70 8.55 21.30 4.57
C ALA A 70 7.13 20.87 4.14
N PRO A 71 6.35 21.69 3.39
CA PRO A 71 5.01 21.30 2.97
C PRO A 71 5.01 20.11 2.00
N LEU A 72 6.03 19.98 1.15
CA LEU A 72 6.17 18.82 0.26
C LEU A 72 6.37 17.52 1.05
N LEU A 73 7.24 17.54 2.07
CA LEU A 73 7.49 16.39 2.93
C LEU A 73 6.27 16.04 3.78
N GLU A 74 5.56 17.04 4.31
CA GLU A 74 4.33 16.83 5.08
C GLU A 74 3.24 16.17 4.23
N ALA A 75 3.00 16.70 3.02
CA ALA A 75 2.06 16.12 2.07
C ALA A 75 2.45 14.70 1.66
N ALA A 76 3.74 14.45 1.40
CA ALA A 76 4.23 13.12 1.04
C ALA A 76 4.04 12.11 2.17
N ASN A 77 4.32 12.49 3.42
CA ASN A 77 4.11 11.63 4.58
C ASN A 77 2.62 11.34 4.80
N ALA A 78 1.77 12.37 4.71
CA ALA A 78 0.33 12.21 4.87
C ALA A 78 -0.26 11.28 3.79
N ALA A 79 0.08 11.50 2.52
CA ALA A 79 -0.37 10.66 1.40
C ALA A 79 0.09 9.21 1.54
N PHE A 80 1.32 8.98 2.01
CA PHE A 80 1.85 7.64 2.24
C PHE A 80 1.14 6.92 3.40
N LEU A 81 0.91 7.61 4.51
CA LEU A 81 0.20 7.06 5.67
C LEU A 81 -1.27 6.77 5.34
N ASP A 82 -1.91 7.62 4.54
CA ASP A 82 -3.27 7.37 4.04
C ASP A 82 -3.31 6.12 3.16
N GLY A 83 -2.37 5.99 2.21
CA GLY A 83 -2.24 4.80 1.38
C GLY A 83 -2.01 3.51 2.18
N ILE A 84 -1.15 3.56 3.20
CA ILE A 84 -0.96 2.44 4.14
C ILE A 84 -2.25 2.11 4.89
N SER A 85 -2.97 3.13 5.36
CA SER A 85 -4.22 2.95 6.11
C SER A 85 -5.30 2.29 5.25
N ILE A 86 -5.42 2.71 3.99
CA ILE A 86 -6.32 2.10 2.99
C ILE A 86 -5.92 0.64 2.73
N ALA A 87 -4.63 0.37 2.53
CA ALA A 87 -4.13 -0.98 2.25
C ALA A 87 -4.42 -1.93 3.43
N PHE A 88 -4.09 -1.53 4.67
CA PHE A 88 -4.38 -2.36 5.84
C PHE A 88 -5.87 -2.48 6.14
N GLY A 89 -6.65 -1.41 5.94
CA GLY A 89 -8.11 -1.48 6.05
C GLY A 89 -8.71 -2.49 5.07
N THR A 90 -8.20 -2.50 3.83
CA THR A 90 -8.60 -3.48 2.81
C THR A 90 -8.20 -4.91 3.21
N ALA A 91 -6.97 -5.11 3.68
CA ALA A 91 -6.50 -6.41 4.16
C ALA A 91 -7.35 -6.93 5.34
N ALA A 92 -7.67 -6.05 6.29
CA ALA A 92 -8.53 -6.38 7.42
C ALA A 92 -9.95 -6.76 6.97
N ALA A 93 -10.54 -6.00 6.06
CA ALA A 93 -11.86 -6.31 5.49
C ALA A 93 -11.87 -7.68 4.79
N LEU A 94 -10.86 -7.98 3.97
CA LEU A 94 -10.71 -9.29 3.33
C LEU A 94 -10.56 -10.42 4.36
N GLY A 95 -9.78 -10.20 5.41
CA GLY A 95 -9.63 -11.15 6.51
C GLY A 95 -10.95 -11.45 7.23
N LEU A 96 -11.76 -10.42 7.50
CA LEU A 96 -13.09 -10.56 8.11
C LEU A 96 -14.07 -11.29 7.18
N ILE A 97 -14.05 -11.00 5.88
CA ILE A 97 -14.86 -11.72 4.89
C ILE A 97 -14.50 -13.20 4.90
N MET A 98 -13.21 -13.53 4.84
CA MET A 98 -12.73 -14.92 4.88
C MET A 98 -13.13 -15.61 6.18
N ALA A 99 -13.00 -14.95 7.32
CA ALA A 99 -13.46 -15.48 8.61
C ALA A 99 -14.97 -15.76 8.61
N GLY A 100 -15.78 -14.84 8.08
CA GLY A 100 -17.22 -15.02 7.94
C GLY A 100 -17.58 -16.19 7.03
N VAL A 101 -16.92 -16.33 5.88
CA VAL A 101 -17.09 -17.46 4.96
C VAL A 101 -16.76 -18.77 5.66
N ILE A 102 -15.61 -18.86 6.33
CA ILE A 102 -15.19 -20.07 7.07
C ILE A 102 -16.23 -20.41 8.15
N SER A 103 -16.65 -19.44 8.96
CA SER A 103 -17.65 -19.69 10.01
C SER A 103 -19.00 -20.17 9.46
N ARG A 104 -19.37 -19.74 8.25
CA ARG A 104 -20.67 -20.04 7.66
C ARG A 104 -20.71 -21.39 6.95
N PHE A 105 -19.59 -21.81 6.34
CA PHE A 105 -19.50 -23.05 5.55
C PHE A 105 -18.80 -24.19 6.27
N TYR A 106 -17.97 -23.88 7.27
CA TYR A 106 -17.33 -24.84 8.17
C TYR A 106 -17.62 -24.45 9.62
N PRO A 107 -18.90 -24.40 10.05
CA PRO A 107 -19.21 -24.31 11.46
C PRO A 107 -18.51 -25.48 12.15
N SER A 108 -17.67 -25.17 13.14
CA SER A 108 -17.05 -26.19 13.97
C SER A 108 -18.17 -26.89 14.73
N ASP A 109 -18.58 -28.06 14.26
CA ASP A 109 -19.32 -29.01 15.08
C ASP A 109 -18.39 -29.36 16.24
N ALA A 110 -18.56 -28.63 17.34
CA ALA A 110 -17.87 -28.88 18.58
C ALA A 110 -18.42 -30.20 19.14
N THR A 111 -17.71 -31.29 18.85
CA THR A 111 -17.74 -32.53 19.63
C THR A 111 -16.33 -32.86 20.06
#